data_AF-A0A839NQ67-F1
#
_entry.id   AF-A0A839NQ67-F1
#
_cell.length_a   1.000
_cell.length_b   1.000
_cell.length_c   1.000
_cell.angle_alpha   90.00
_cell.angle_beta   90.00
_cell.angle_gamma   90.00
#
_symmetry.space_group_name_H-M   'P 1'
#
loop_
_entity.id
_entity.type
_entity.pdbx_description
1 polymer ?
#
loop_
_entity_poly.entity_id
_entity_poly.type
_entity_poly.pdbx_seq_one_letter_code
_entity_poly.pdbx_strand_id
1 'polypeptide(L)'
;MYNTPISHDSIYNILELFINKSSKDKSQLQLDNFINKAIENNDYSFSTGLLGAGWLVAYLHQMEILTDDIDELLFDFDDNFYKIAINAIVVESTTLCETLEIINYFQQRIQNRQIKFNFYRRFVLFEIIKLLNEKLVNMISLKSLIISDSVKILLKFSYLIKTFINEKDLGNVFYSKTEELILHFQNKKIFDNTDLENIYILLIACIQFGNPHWVKTIRNLLPKVNNSSESLLSFLRMIVQLMIQDSKRAKIGFKDLKSDINSYHLGFIVTNLKGISV
;
A
#
# COMPACT_ATOMS: atom_id res chain seq x y z
N MET A 1 -6.03 39.83 11.78
CA MET A 1 -5.59 38.43 11.97
C MET A 1 -6.62 37.56 11.27
N TYR A 2 -6.25 36.97 10.13
CA TYR A 2 -7.15 36.08 9.41
C TYR A 2 -7.16 34.73 10.10
N ASN A 3 -8.31 34.34 10.63
CA ASN A 3 -8.60 32.96 11.00
C ASN A 3 -8.67 32.14 9.72
N THR A 4 -7.55 31.52 9.34
CA THR A 4 -7.59 30.40 8.39
C THR A 4 -8.30 29.25 9.09
N PRO A 5 -9.40 28.72 8.56
CA PRO A 5 -10.01 27.52 9.09
C PRO A 5 -8.98 26.40 8.94
N ILE A 6 -8.57 25.80 10.06
CA ILE A 6 -7.69 24.65 10.08
C ILE A 6 -8.44 23.54 9.35
N SER A 7 -7.99 23.25 8.12
CA SER A 7 -8.49 22.13 7.33
C SER A 7 -8.29 20.85 8.13
N HIS A 8 -9.22 19.90 8.01
CA HIS A 8 -9.16 18.60 8.68
C HIS A 8 -7.72 18.04 8.64
N ASP A 9 -7.09 17.90 9.81
CA ASP A 9 -5.73 17.39 9.99
C ASP A 9 -5.72 15.93 9.47
N SER A 10 -5.49 15.73 8.17
CA SER A 10 -5.31 14.41 7.59
C SER A 10 -3.86 13.97 7.73
N ILE A 11 -3.62 12.66 7.71
CA ILE A 11 -2.25 12.10 7.68
C ILE A 11 -1.38 12.73 6.59
N TYR A 12 -1.98 13.14 5.47
CA TYR A 12 -1.27 13.68 4.31
C TYR A 12 -0.76 15.08 4.58
N ASN A 13 -1.58 15.92 5.23
CA ASN A 13 -1.18 17.28 5.61
C ASN A 13 0.02 17.23 6.57
N ILE A 14 -0.01 16.28 7.51
CA ILE A 14 1.08 16.11 8.49
C ILE A 14 2.33 15.59 7.80
N LEU A 15 2.20 14.56 6.94
CA LEU A 15 3.32 14.04 6.18
C LEU A 15 3.98 15.12 5.31
N GLU A 16 3.18 15.96 4.64
CA GLU A 16 3.67 17.07 3.83
C GLU A 16 4.53 18.05 4.65
N LEU A 17 4.13 18.36 5.89
CA LEU A 17 4.89 19.24 6.77
C LEU A 17 6.29 18.70 7.07
N PHE A 18 6.43 17.38 7.26
CA PHE A 18 7.72 16.73 7.46
C PHE A 18 8.55 16.69 6.17
N ILE A 19 7.92 16.43 5.02
CA ILE A 19 8.61 16.39 3.71
C ILE A 19 9.13 17.78 3.33
N ASN A 20 8.33 18.82 3.54
CA ASN A 20 8.69 20.20 3.18
C ASN A 20 9.70 20.83 4.15
N LYS A 21 10.27 20.06 5.09
CA LYS A 21 11.23 20.50 6.10
C LYS A 21 10.76 21.78 6.82
N SER A 22 9.48 21.81 7.17
CA SER A 22 8.98 22.83 8.09
C SER A 22 9.72 22.75 9.44
N SER A 23 9.60 23.78 10.28
CA SER A 23 10.27 23.80 11.59
C SER A 23 9.98 22.50 12.35
N LYS A 24 11.03 21.73 12.70
CA LYS A 24 10.93 20.40 13.34
C LYS A 24 9.98 20.41 14.53
N ASP A 25 10.07 21.46 15.36
CA ASP A 25 9.22 21.63 16.54
C ASP A 25 7.74 21.79 16.20
N LYS A 26 7.41 22.49 15.11
CA LYS A 26 6.03 22.64 14.64
C LYS A 26 5.49 21.33 14.08
N SER A 27 6.27 20.62 13.27
CA SER A 27 5.86 19.33 12.70
C SER A 27 5.62 18.30 13.80
N GLN A 28 6.50 18.26 14.82
CA GLN A 28 6.36 17.36 15.96
C GLN A 28 5.09 17.70 16.77
N LEU A 29 4.88 18.96 17.11
CA LEU A 29 3.67 19.39 17.85
C LEU A 29 2.37 19.03 17.09
N GLN A 30 2.37 19.14 15.76
CA GLN A 30 1.21 18.75 14.95
C GLN A 30 1.00 17.23 14.92
N LEU A 31 2.09 16.44 14.88
CA LEU A 31 2.02 15.00 14.98
C LEU A 31 1.46 14.57 16.35
N ASP A 32 1.95 15.12 17.45
CA ASP A 32 1.49 14.81 18.80
C ASP A 32 0.00 15.15 18.97
N ASN A 33 -0.41 16.32 18.49
CA ASN A 33 -1.83 16.73 18.48
C ASN A 33 -2.70 15.79 17.65
N PHE A 34 -2.21 15.31 16.51
CA PHE A 34 -2.94 14.37 15.68
C PHE A 34 -3.10 13.01 16.37
N ILE A 35 -2.04 12.50 16.98
CA ILE A 35 -2.08 11.24 17.74
C ILE A 35 -3.09 11.34 18.88
N ASN A 36 -3.05 12.41 19.67
CA ASN A 36 -3.97 12.62 20.79
C ASN A 36 -5.43 12.68 20.31
N LYS A 37 -5.71 13.42 19.23
CA LYS A 37 -7.05 13.46 18.62
C LYS A 37 -7.51 12.09 18.13
N ALA A 38 -6.61 11.33 17.50
CA ALA A 38 -6.92 10.00 16.98
C ALA A 38 -7.29 9.03 18.11
N ILE A 39 -6.59 9.11 19.24
CA ILE A 39 -6.89 8.33 20.46
C ILE A 39 -8.23 8.75 21.06
N GLU A 40 -8.47 10.05 21.23
CA GLU A 40 -9.69 10.59 21.86
C GLU A 40 -10.97 10.25 21.07
N ASN A 41 -10.90 10.30 19.74
CA ASN A 41 -12.07 10.13 18.89
C ASN A 41 -12.49 8.67 18.70
N ASN A 42 -11.69 7.68 19.15
CA ASN A 42 -11.87 6.26 18.82
C ASN A 42 -12.08 6.03 17.30
N ASP A 43 -11.52 6.91 16.46
CA ASP A 43 -11.53 6.76 15.01
C ASP A 43 -10.39 5.82 14.62
N TYR A 44 -10.71 4.74 13.93
CA TYR A 44 -9.75 3.74 13.48
C TYR A 44 -9.45 3.81 11.98
N SER A 45 -9.95 4.84 11.30
CA SER A 45 -9.70 5.05 9.88
C SER A 45 -8.22 5.33 9.59
N PHE A 46 -7.79 5.03 8.37
CA PHE A 46 -6.43 5.35 7.93
C PHE A 46 -6.21 6.85 7.72
N SER A 47 -7.22 7.61 7.27
CA SER A 47 -7.03 9.02 6.90
C SER A 47 -6.91 9.99 8.07
N THR A 48 -7.65 9.72 9.14
CA THR A 48 -7.81 10.64 10.28
C THR A 48 -7.73 9.96 11.63
N GLY A 49 -7.77 8.62 11.64
CA GLY A 49 -7.82 7.83 12.85
C GLY A 49 -6.49 7.23 13.27
N LEU A 50 -6.58 6.37 14.27
CA LEU A 50 -5.47 5.73 14.96
C LEU A 50 -4.58 4.96 13.98
N LEU A 51 -5.18 4.21 13.04
CA LEU A 51 -4.45 3.41 12.06
C LEU A 51 -3.50 4.28 11.21
N GLY A 52 -3.99 5.45 10.79
CA GLY A 52 -3.20 6.45 10.09
C GLY A 52 -2.06 7.01 10.93
N ALA A 53 -2.35 7.33 12.19
CA ALA A 53 -1.37 7.84 13.15
C ALA A 53 -0.24 6.83 13.38
N GLY A 54 -0.58 5.58 13.67
CA GLY A 54 0.41 4.52 13.85
C GLY A 54 1.24 4.27 12.60
N TRP A 55 0.62 4.25 11.42
CA TRP A 55 1.32 4.12 10.14
C TRP A 55 2.31 5.28 9.91
N LEU A 56 1.88 6.52 10.16
CA LEU A 56 2.69 7.72 9.97
C LEU A 56 3.88 7.74 10.94
N VAL A 57 3.66 7.45 12.21
CA VAL A 57 4.72 7.38 13.23
C VAL A 57 5.74 6.30 12.83
N ALA A 58 5.28 5.11 12.46
CA ALA A 58 6.17 4.04 11.99
C ALA A 58 6.94 4.45 10.72
N TYR A 59 6.32 5.22 9.82
CA TYR A 59 6.94 5.70 8.59
C TYR A 59 8.06 6.71 8.89
N LEU A 60 7.75 7.74 9.67
CA LEU A 60 8.71 8.80 9.99
C LEU A 60 9.91 8.27 10.76
N HIS A 61 9.72 7.30 11.65
CA HIS A 61 10.83 6.64 12.33
C HIS A 61 11.67 5.77 11.39
N GLN A 62 11.04 4.99 10.51
CA GLN A 62 11.78 4.21 9.51
C GLN A 62 12.63 5.08 8.58
N MET A 63 12.19 6.32 8.34
CA MET A 63 12.92 7.34 7.58
C MET A 63 13.96 8.12 8.42
N GLU A 64 14.18 7.73 9.69
CA GLU A 64 15.07 8.40 10.65
C GLU A 64 14.75 9.90 10.85
N ILE A 65 13.49 10.29 10.61
CA ILE A 65 12.99 11.65 10.85
C ILE A 65 12.67 11.83 12.34
N LEU A 66 12.02 10.82 12.94
CA LEU A 66 11.85 10.70 14.38
C LEU A 66 13.06 9.97 14.93
N THR A 67 13.76 10.61 15.87
CA THR A 67 15.01 10.11 16.46
C THR A 67 14.83 9.51 17.85
N ASP A 68 13.64 9.69 18.44
CA ASP A 68 13.33 9.21 19.77
C ASP A 68 12.94 7.73 19.75
N ASP A 69 13.10 7.05 20.89
CA ASP A 69 12.65 5.67 21.07
C ASP A 69 11.12 5.63 21.11
N ILE A 70 10.50 5.43 19.94
CA ILE A 70 9.06 5.35 19.78
C ILE A 70 8.52 3.92 19.84
N ASP A 71 9.34 2.94 20.23
CA ASP A 71 8.96 1.53 20.22
C ASP A 71 7.78 1.28 21.18
N GLU A 72 7.78 1.91 22.36
CA GLU A 72 6.70 1.81 23.35
C GLU A 72 5.36 2.32 22.79
N LEU A 73 5.37 3.51 22.17
CA LEU A 73 4.19 4.09 21.53
C LEU A 73 3.67 3.18 20.39
N LEU A 74 4.58 2.63 19.59
CA LEU A 74 4.21 1.69 18.52
C LEU A 74 3.66 0.37 19.06
N PHE A 75 4.08 -0.08 20.24
CA PHE A 75 3.51 -1.26 20.90
C PHE A 75 2.08 -1.01 21.37
N ASP A 76 1.79 0.18 21.91
CA ASP A 76 0.42 0.55 22.29
C ASP A 76 -0.50 0.60 21.06
N PHE A 77 0.01 1.10 19.94
CA PHE A 77 -0.70 1.03 18.66
C PHE A 77 -0.91 -0.41 18.19
N ASP A 78 0.13 -1.26 18.22
CA ASP A 78 0.06 -2.67 17.82
C ASP A 78 -1.02 -3.41 18.63
N ASP A 79 -1.11 -3.19 19.94
CA ASP A 79 -2.08 -3.84 20.82
C ASP A 79 -3.53 -3.41 20.51
N ASN A 80 -3.74 -2.14 20.12
CA ASN A 80 -5.05 -1.66 19.66
C ASN A 80 -5.41 -2.23 18.29
N PHE A 81 -4.47 -2.21 17.34
CA PHE A 81 -4.72 -2.70 15.99
C PHE A 81 -4.86 -4.21 15.91
N TYR A 82 -4.28 -4.95 16.85
CA TYR A 82 -4.55 -6.38 16.98
C TYR A 82 -6.06 -6.64 17.11
N LYS A 83 -6.75 -5.92 17.99
CA LYS A 83 -8.21 -6.09 18.19
C LYS A 83 -8.98 -5.76 16.92
N ILE A 84 -8.60 -4.69 16.23
CA ILE A 84 -9.22 -4.28 14.96
C ILE A 84 -9.00 -5.34 13.90
N ALA A 85 -7.78 -5.86 13.78
CA ALA A 85 -7.45 -6.88 12.80
C ALA A 85 -8.25 -8.16 13.04
N ILE A 86 -8.35 -8.64 14.28
CA ILE A 86 -9.17 -9.81 14.61
C ILE A 86 -10.64 -9.56 14.25
N ASN A 87 -11.19 -8.39 14.58
CA ASN A 87 -12.55 -8.05 14.20
C ASN A 87 -12.71 -8.02 12.66
N ALA A 88 -11.78 -7.38 11.96
CA ALA A 88 -11.73 -7.30 10.51
C ALA A 88 -11.55 -8.67 9.85
N ILE A 89 -10.95 -9.66 10.52
CA ILE A 89 -10.85 -11.04 10.04
C ILE A 89 -12.21 -11.73 10.17
N VAL A 90 -12.82 -11.65 11.35
CA VAL A 90 -14.06 -12.38 11.71
C VAL A 90 -15.30 -11.81 11.02
N VAL A 91 -15.41 -10.49 10.86
CA VAL A 91 -16.61 -9.84 10.33
C VAL A 91 -16.64 -9.94 8.80
N GLU A 92 -17.63 -10.64 8.23
CA GLU A 92 -17.75 -10.79 6.77
C GLU A 92 -17.97 -9.47 6.03
N SER A 93 -18.62 -8.49 6.65
CA SER A 93 -18.91 -7.18 6.05
C SER A 93 -17.70 -6.25 5.98
N THR A 94 -16.53 -6.65 6.50
CA THR A 94 -15.30 -5.86 6.38
C THR A 94 -14.93 -5.68 4.91
N THR A 95 -14.75 -4.44 4.51
CA THR A 95 -14.48 -4.07 3.12
C THR A 95 -13.05 -4.45 2.71
N LEU A 96 -12.82 -4.52 1.39
CA LEU A 96 -11.47 -4.69 0.86
C LEU A 96 -10.55 -3.53 1.29
N CYS A 97 -11.06 -2.29 1.30
CA CYS A 97 -10.29 -1.11 1.65
C CYS A 97 -9.73 -1.21 3.08
N GLU A 98 -10.61 -1.49 4.04
CA GLU A 98 -10.23 -1.67 5.45
C GLU A 98 -9.22 -2.83 5.60
N THR A 99 -9.47 -3.95 4.93
CA THR A 99 -8.57 -5.11 4.98
C THR A 99 -7.18 -4.75 4.46
N LEU A 100 -7.10 -4.04 3.33
CA LEU A 100 -5.83 -3.60 2.76
C LEU A 100 -5.12 -2.60 3.68
N GLU A 101 -5.80 -1.59 4.22
CA GLU A 101 -5.24 -0.60 5.14
C GLU A 101 -4.60 -1.26 6.36
N ILE A 102 -5.30 -2.23 6.98
CA ILE A 102 -4.78 -3.00 8.11
C ILE A 102 -3.51 -3.78 7.71
N ILE A 103 -3.52 -4.48 6.58
CA ILE A 103 -2.32 -5.21 6.11
C ILE A 103 -1.16 -4.25 5.86
N ASN A 104 -1.41 -3.05 5.33
CA ASN A 104 -0.37 -2.06 5.08
C ASN A 104 0.30 -1.60 6.37
N TYR A 105 -0.47 -1.35 7.43
CA TYR A 105 0.10 -1.07 8.74
C TYR A 105 0.99 -2.22 9.22
N PHE A 106 0.46 -3.44 9.34
CA PHE A 106 1.23 -4.57 9.89
C PHE A 106 2.46 -4.92 9.04
N GLN A 107 2.36 -4.82 7.72
CA GLN A 107 3.49 -5.08 6.83
C GLN A 107 4.61 -4.07 7.07
N GLN A 108 4.29 -2.79 7.24
CA GLN A 108 5.27 -1.76 7.53
C GLN A 108 5.94 -2.00 8.89
N ARG A 109 5.16 -2.34 9.93
CA ARG A 109 5.67 -2.68 11.25
C ARG A 109 6.73 -3.79 11.20
N ILE A 110 6.47 -4.84 10.41
CA ILE A 110 7.41 -5.96 10.24
C ILE A 110 8.68 -5.56 9.48
N GLN A 111 8.56 -4.66 8.50
CA GLN A 111 9.69 -4.20 7.70
C GLN A 111 10.61 -3.23 8.46
N ASN A 112 10.11 -2.58 9.51
CA ASN A 112 10.89 -1.67 10.32
C ASN A 112 11.94 -2.43 11.15
N ARG A 113 13.17 -2.51 10.61
CA ARG A 113 14.29 -3.30 11.16
C ARG A 113 14.92 -2.70 12.42
N GLN A 114 14.64 -1.43 12.72
CA GLN A 114 15.30 -0.70 13.80
C GLN A 114 14.72 -1.02 15.18
N ILE A 115 13.52 -1.57 15.19
CA ILE A 115 12.80 -1.91 16.41
C ILE A 115 13.47 -3.10 17.04
N LYS A 116 13.77 -2.99 18.34
CA LYS A 116 14.24 -4.13 19.14
C LYS A 116 13.06 -5.06 19.37
N PHE A 117 12.64 -5.74 18.30
CA PHE A 117 11.45 -6.55 18.32
C PHE A 117 11.64 -7.71 19.30
N ASN A 118 10.79 -7.74 20.33
CA ASN A 118 10.50 -8.96 21.03
C ASN A 118 10.02 -9.99 19.98
N PHE A 119 10.67 -11.16 19.95
CA PHE A 119 10.33 -12.28 19.07
C PHE A 119 8.82 -12.56 19.04
N TYR A 120 8.16 -12.54 20.21
CA TYR A 120 6.72 -12.78 20.33
C TYR A 120 5.87 -11.72 19.65
N ARG A 121 6.24 -10.43 19.76
CA ARG A 121 5.53 -9.35 19.07
C ARG A 121 5.63 -9.53 17.57
N ARG A 122 6.84 -9.79 17.07
CA ARG A 122 7.05 -10.07 15.64
C ARG A 122 6.19 -11.26 15.20
N PHE A 123 6.19 -12.36 15.93
CA PHE A 123 5.34 -13.52 15.63
C PHE A 123 3.86 -13.16 15.52
N VAL A 124 3.34 -12.35 16.45
CA VAL A 124 1.93 -11.89 16.42
C VAL A 124 1.63 -11.06 15.17
N LEU A 125 2.51 -10.10 14.82
CA LEU A 125 2.34 -9.31 13.58
C LEU A 125 2.31 -10.20 12.34
N PHE A 126 3.18 -11.23 12.31
CA PHE A 126 3.24 -12.18 11.20
C PHE A 126 1.92 -12.98 11.07
N GLU A 127 1.39 -13.47 12.18
CA GLU A 127 0.16 -14.26 12.20
C GLU A 127 -1.04 -13.44 11.72
N ILE A 128 -1.14 -12.17 12.14
CA ILE A 128 -2.21 -11.28 11.67
C ILE A 128 -2.17 -11.09 10.16
N ILE A 129 -0.99 -10.82 9.59
CA ILE A 129 -0.86 -10.66 8.14
C ILE A 129 -1.28 -11.95 7.44
N LYS A 130 -0.89 -13.12 7.95
CA LYS A 130 -1.29 -14.40 7.36
C LYS A 130 -2.82 -14.55 7.31
N LEU A 131 -3.51 -14.32 8.44
CA LEU A 131 -4.97 -14.41 8.51
C LEU A 131 -5.68 -13.40 7.60
N LEU A 132 -5.18 -12.17 7.54
CA LEU A 132 -5.72 -11.15 6.62
C LEU A 132 -5.51 -11.54 5.15
N ASN A 133 -4.41 -12.24 4.82
CA ASN A 133 -4.20 -12.75 3.47
C ASN A 133 -5.13 -13.90 3.12
N GLU A 134 -5.39 -14.81 4.05
CA GLU A 134 -6.41 -15.85 3.86
C GLU A 134 -7.78 -15.20 3.56
N LYS A 135 -8.12 -14.12 4.27
CA LYS A 135 -9.32 -13.32 3.96
C LYS A 135 -9.29 -12.72 2.55
N LEU A 136 -8.16 -12.13 2.12
CA LEU A 136 -8.02 -11.62 0.75
C LEU A 136 -8.13 -12.72 -0.32
N VAL A 137 -7.58 -13.91 -0.05
CA VAL A 137 -7.68 -15.08 -0.93
C VAL A 137 -9.15 -15.50 -1.08
N ASN A 138 -9.90 -15.49 0.00
CA ASN A 138 -11.35 -15.77 -0.04
C ASN A 138 -12.09 -14.70 -0.84
N MET A 139 -11.80 -13.41 -0.61
CA MET A 139 -12.43 -12.29 -1.33
C MET A 139 -12.17 -12.37 -2.85
N ILE A 140 -10.93 -12.62 -3.29
CA ILE A 140 -10.59 -12.66 -4.72
C ILE A 140 -11.14 -13.89 -5.43
N SER A 141 -11.39 -14.96 -4.68
CA SER A 141 -12.00 -16.18 -5.21
C SER A 141 -13.50 -16.04 -5.45
N LEU A 142 -14.14 -14.96 -4.97
CA LEU A 142 -15.54 -14.67 -5.24
C LEU A 142 -15.72 -14.29 -6.71
N LYS A 143 -16.60 -15.02 -7.41
CA LYS A 143 -16.92 -14.76 -8.83
C LYS A 143 -17.51 -13.37 -9.08
N SER A 144 -18.17 -12.79 -8.07
CA SER A 144 -18.82 -11.48 -8.15
C SER A 144 -17.89 -10.31 -7.84
N LEU A 145 -16.60 -10.55 -7.57
CA LEU A 145 -15.67 -9.48 -7.24
C LEU A 145 -15.46 -8.55 -8.45
N ILE A 146 -15.54 -7.25 -8.20
CA ILE A 146 -15.31 -6.22 -9.20
C ILE A 146 -13.85 -6.29 -9.67
N ILE A 147 -13.61 -6.04 -10.97
CA ILE A 147 -12.27 -6.10 -11.58
C ILE A 147 -11.28 -5.17 -10.85
N SER A 148 -11.70 -3.95 -10.52
CA SER A 148 -10.87 -2.97 -9.80
C SER A 148 -10.37 -3.50 -8.46
N ASP A 149 -11.22 -4.22 -7.75
CA ASP A 149 -10.87 -4.81 -6.46
C ASP A 149 -9.94 -6.01 -6.64
N SER A 150 -10.18 -6.83 -7.68
CA SER A 150 -9.30 -7.94 -8.04
C SER A 150 -7.88 -7.47 -8.34
N VAL A 151 -7.71 -6.41 -9.14
CA VAL A 151 -6.36 -5.90 -9.47
C VAL A 151 -5.66 -5.28 -8.26
N LYS A 152 -6.38 -4.65 -7.33
CA LYS A 152 -5.80 -4.15 -6.07
C LYS A 152 -5.32 -5.28 -5.17
N ILE A 153 -6.09 -6.37 -5.06
CA ILE A 153 -5.67 -7.56 -4.31
C ILE A 153 -4.42 -8.17 -4.96
N LEU A 154 -4.40 -8.35 -6.28
CA LEU A 154 -3.22 -8.87 -6.98
C LEU A 154 -2.00 -7.97 -6.80
N LEU A 155 -2.18 -6.65 -6.86
CA LEU A 155 -1.10 -5.72 -6.57
C LEU A 155 -0.56 -5.91 -5.14
N LYS A 156 -1.46 -6.02 -4.15
CA LYS A 156 -1.07 -6.29 -2.77
C LYS A 156 -0.33 -7.62 -2.61
N PHE A 157 -0.83 -8.69 -3.22
CA PHE A 157 -0.20 -10.02 -3.24
C PHE A 157 1.20 -9.97 -3.84
N SER A 158 1.38 -9.31 -4.99
CA SER A 158 2.69 -9.18 -5.62
C SER A 158 3.71 -8.48 -4.71
N TYR A 159 3.25 -7.48 -3.95
CA TYR A 159 4.10 -6.77 -2.98
C TYR A 159 4.41 -7.62 -1.74
N LEU A 160 3.43 -8.35 -1.22
CA LEU A 160 3.60 -9.25 -0.09
C LEU A 160 4.54 -10.40 -0.40
N ILE A 161 4.45 -11.02 -1.59
CA ILE A 161 5.38 -12.07 -2.03
C ILE A 161 6.82 -11.56 -2.04
N LYS A 162 7.02 -10.35 -2.56
CA LYS A 162 8.36 -9.76 -2.66
C LYS A 162 8.99 -9.45 -1.30
N THR A 163 8.18 -9.23 -0.27
CA THR A 163 8.66 -8.65 0.99
C THR A 163 8.50 -9.58 2.20
N PHE A 164 7.58 -10.52 2.16
CA PHE A 164 7.09 -11.16 3.38
C PHE A 164 6.61 -12.62 3.21
N ILE A 165 5.75 -12.91 2.22
CA ILE A 165 5.06 -14.22 2.10
C ILE A 165 5.78 -15.10 1.07
N ASN A 166 5.76 -16.43 1.27
CA ASN A 166 6.18 -17.34 0.22
C ASN A 166 5.13 -17.39 -0.89
N GLU A 167 5.58 -17.34 -2.14
CA GLU A 167 4.72 -17.47 -3.32
C GLU A 167 3.76 -18.68 -3.24
N LYS A 168 4.22 -19.79 -2.67
CA LYS A 168 3.44 -21.02 -2.49
C LYS A 168 2.17 -20.84 -1.65
N ASP A 169 2.17 -19.89 -0.72
CA ASP A 169 1.05 -19.67 0.21
C ASP A 169 -0.12 -18.95 -0.47
N LEU A 170 0.16 -18.10 -1.47
CA LEU A 170 -0.87 -17.50 -2.33
C LEU A 170 -1.23 -18.40 -3.51
N GLY A 171 -0.28 -19.24 -3.91
CA GLY A 171 -0.49 -20.41 -4.75
C GLY A 171 -1.23 -20.13 -6.04
N ASN A 172 -2.07 -21.09 -6.43
CA ASN A 172 -2.82 -21.07 -7.68
C ASN A 172 -3.78 -19.89 -7.82
N VAL A 173 -4.22 -19.26 -6.72
CA VAL A 173 -5.22 -18.18 -6.76
C VAL A 173 -4.66 -16.92 -7.41
N PHE A 174 -3.43 -16.55 -7.08
CA PHE A 174 -2.77 -15.40 -7.70
C PHE A 174 -2.58 -15.62 -9.21
N TYR A 175 -2.08 -16.81 -9.59
CA TYR A 175 -1.85 -17.17 -10.99
C TYR A 175 -3.15 -17.23 -11.80
N SER A 176 -4.14 -17.99 -11.30
CA SER A 176 -5.41 -18.19 -12.00
C SER A 176 -6.14 -16.88 -12.22
N LYS A 177 -6.19 -16.02 -11.18
CA LYS A 177 -6.87 -14.73 -11.30
C LYS A 177 -6.12 -13.75 -12.20
N THR A 178 -4.78 -13.77 -12.18
CA THR A 178 -3.98 -12.96 -13.09
C THR A 178 -4.25 -13.34 -14.55
N GLU A 179 -4.24 -14.63 -14.87
CA GLU A 179 -4.55 -15.12 -16.22
C GLU A 179 -6.00 -14.81 -16.64
N GLU A 180 -6.97 -14.99 -15.73
CA GLU A 180 -8.38 -14.64 -15.95
C GLU A 180 -8.52 -13.16 -16.36
N LEU A 181 -7.87 -12.25 -15.63
CA LEU A 181 -7.93 -10.82 -15.92
C LEU A 181 -7.19 -10.44 -17.22
N ILE A 182 -6.05 -11.07 -17.51
CA ILE A 182 -5.34 -10.87 -18.78
C ILE A 182 -6.25 -11.26 -19.95
N LEU A 183 -6.90 -12.43 -19.88
CA LEU A 183 -7.84 -12.90 -20.90
C LEU A 183 -9.06 -11.97 -21.00
N HIS A 184 -9.59 -11.50 -19.86
CA HIS A 184 -10.69 -10.54 -19.84
C HIS A 184 -10.34 -9.28 -20.65
N PHE A 185 -9.18 -8.66 -20.38
CA PHE A 185 -8.77 -7.45 -21.10
C PHE A 185 -8.37 -7.71 -22.55
N GLN A 186 -7.80 -8.88 -22.88
CA GLN A 186 -7.53 -9.27 -24.27
C GLN A 186 -8.79 -9.39 -25.13
N ASN A 187 -9.88 -9.89 -24.54
CA ASN A 187 -11.14 -10.07 -25.25
C ASN A 187 -11.94 -8.76 -25.38
N LYS A 188 -11.56 -7.72 -24.65
CA LYS A 188 -12.22 -6.41 -24.69
C LYS A 188 -11.72 -5.59 -25.87
N LYS A 189 -12.65 -5.08 -26.69
CA LYS A 189 -12.32 -4.33 -27.93
C LYS A 189 -11.97 -2.86 -27.69
N ILE A 190 -12.57 -2.25 -26.67
CA ILE A 190 -12.44 -0.82 -26.37
C ILE A 190 -12.25 -0.71 -24.86
N PHE A 191 -11.26 0.08 -24.45
CA PHE A 191 -10.96 0.36 -23.05
C PHE A 191 -11.44 1.77 -22.69
N ASP A 192 -12.16 1.88 -21.57
CA ASP A 192 -12.39 3.16 -20.91
C ASP A 192 -11.24 3.52 -19.95
N ASN A 193 -11.31 4.69 -19.29
CA ASN A 193 -10.25 5.13 -18.38
C ASN A 193 -10.10 4.19 -17.16
N THR A 194 -11.22 3.65 -16.66
CA THR A 194 -11.21 2.71 -15.52
C THR A 194 -10.51 1.41 -15.91
N ASP A 195 -10.74 0.92 -17.12
CA ASP A 195 -10.02 -0.24 -17.65
C ASP A 195 -8.52 0.04 -17.75
N LEU A 196 -8.13 1.19 -18.30
CA LEU A 196 -6.73 1.55 -18.43
C LEU A 196 -6.03 1.64 -17.08
N GLU A 197 -6.67 2.24 -16.08
CA GLU A 197 -6.18 2.26 -14.69
C GLU A 197 -5.97 0.84 -14.17
N ASN A 198 -6.96 -0.04 -14.32
CA ASN A 198 -6.87 -1.42 -13.86
C ASN A 198 -5.77 -2.21 -14.61
N ILE A 199 -5.59 -1.97 -15.91
CA ILE A 199 -4.51 -2.56 -16.72
C ILE A 199 -3.14 -2.07 -16.22
N TYR A 200 -2.99 -0.78 -15.89
CA TYR A 200 -1.75 -0.26 -15.32
C TYR A 200 -1.46 -0.86 -13.93
N ILE A 201 -2.45 -0.94 -13.06
CA ILE A 201 -2.32 -1.56 -11.73
C ILE A 201 -1.91 -3.04 -11.88
N LEU A 202 -2.56 -3.79 -12.77
CA LEU A 202 -2.22 -5.18 -13.05
C LEU A 202 -0.81 -5.31 -13.64
N LEU A 203 -0.41 -4.40 -14.52
CA LEU A 203 0.95 -4.36 -15.07
C LEU A 203 1.99 -4.12 -13.97
N ILE A 204 1.75 -3.20 -13.05
CA ILE A 204 2.62 -2.97 -11.89
C ILE A 204 2.73 -4.26 -11.07
N ALA A 205 1.61 -4.93 -10.78
CA ALA A 205 1.60 -6.19 -10.04
C ALA A 205 2.46 -7.27 -10.73
N CYS A 206 2.33 -7.40 -12.06
CA CYS A 206 3.11 -8.36 -12.85
C CYS A 206 4.60 -8.01 -12.90
N ILE A 207 4.95 -6.71 -12.95
CA ILE A 207 6.34 -6.25 -12.88
C ILE A 207 6.93 -6.55 -11.50
N GLN A 208 6.19 -6.28 -10.43
CA GLN A 208 6.63 -6.55 -9.05
C GLN A 208 6.85 -8.04 -8.81
N PHE A 209 5.95 -8.87 -9.33
CA PHE A 209 6.04 -10.33 -9.27
C PHE A 209 7.21 -10.87 -10.09
N GLY A 210 7.56 -10.20 -11.20
CA GLY A 210 8.72 -10.55 -12.02
C GLY A 210 8.45 -11.57 -13.12
N ASN A 211 7.19 -11.72 -13.56
CA ASN A 211 6.85 -12.62 -14.68
C ASN A 211 6.94 -11.88 -16.04
N PRO A 212 7.99 -12.13 -16.86
CA PRO A 212 8.21 -11.39 -18.11
C PRO A 212 7.15 -11.67 -19.17
N HIS A 213 6.51 -12.84 -19.15
CA HIS A 213 5.45 -13.19 -20.09
C HIS A 213 4.24 -12.30 -19.87
N TRP A 214 3.71 -12.25 -18.65
CA TRP A 214 2.58 -11.39 -18.31
C TRP A 214 2.86 -9.91 -18.57
N VAL A 215 4.05 -9.45 -18.20
CA VAL A 215 4.47 -8.06 -18.45
C VAL A 215 4.44 -7.74 -19.95
N LYS A 216 4.94 -8.63 -20.80
CA LYS A 216 4.90 -8.46 -22.26
C LYS A 216 3.46 -8.46 -22.77
N THR A 217 2.65 -9.42 -22.33
CA THR A 217 1.27 -9.58 -22.75
C THR A 217 0.42 -8.36 -22.40
N ILE A 218 0.47 -7.89 -21.16
CA ILE A 218 -0.28 -6.72 -20.71
C ILE A 218 0.21 -5.44 -21.38
N ARG A 219 1.52 -5.28 -21.60
CA ARG A 219 2.04 -4.12 -22.35
C ARG A 219 1.49 -4.02 -23.78
N ASN A 220 1.22 -5.15 -24.42
CA ASN A 220 0.66 -5.17 -25.77
C ASN A 220 -0.82 -4.73 -25.78
N LEU A 221 -1.52 -4.78 -24.63
CA LEU A 221 -2.89 -4.27 -24.48
C LEU A 221 -2.93 -2.74 -24.36
N LEU A 222 -1.85 -2.14 -23.84
CA LEU A 222 -1.80 -0.70 -23.66
C LEU A 222 -1.83 -0.02 -25.03
N PRO A 223 -2.81 0.87 -25.26
CA PRO A 223 -2.91 1.55 -26.53
C PRO A 223 -1.67 2.45 -26.70
N LYS A 224 -1.16 2.56 -27.92
CA LYS A 224 -0.06 3.47 -28.27
C LYS A 224 -0.57 4.92 -28.23
N VAL A 225 -0.89 5.45 -27.05
CA VAL A 225 -1.55 6.76 -26.91
C VAL A 225 -0.55 7.84 -26.51
N ASN A 226 -0.47 8.84 -27.39
CA ASN A 226 0.10 10.15 -27.13
C ASN A 226 -0.88 10.95 -26.28
N ASN A 227 -0.38 11.48 -25.15
CA ASN A 227 -0.95 12.57 -24.35
C ASN A 227 -2.46 12.47 -24.03
N SER A 228 -2.83 11.64 -23.05
CA SER A 228 -4.07 11.85 -22.28
C SER A 228 -3.72 12.55 -20.95
N SER A 229 -4.51 13.55 -20.61
CA SER A 229 -4.27 14.57 -19.57
C SER A 229 -4.83 14.24 -18.19
N GLU A 230 -5.08 12.97 -17.87
CA GLU A 230 -5.52 12.58 -16.52
C GLU A 230 -4.32 12.36 -15.60
N SER A 231 -4.28 13.11 -14.50
CA SER A 231 -3.17 13.13 -13.54
C SER A 231 -2.85 11.73 -13.00
N LEU A 232 -3.86 10.91 -12.70
CA LEU A 232 -3.64 9.56 -12.17
C LEU A 232 -3.09 8.59 -13.23
N LEU A 233 -3.66 8.56 -14.43
CA LEU A 233 -3.15 7.72 -15.52
C LEU A 233 -1.72 8.11 -15.91
N SER A 234 -1.43 9.41 -15.95
CA SER A 234 -0.07 9.90 -16.22
C SER A 234 0.91 9.51 -15.10
N PHE A 235 0.48 9.55 -13.83
CA PHE A 235 1.27 9.10 -12.69
C PHE A 235 1.53 7.59 -12.73
N LEU A 236 0.50 6.76 -12.93
CA LEU A 236 0.64 5.31 -13.06
C LEU A 236 1.56 4.94 -14.24
N ARG A 237 1.42 5.65 -15.36
CA ARG A 237 2.32 5.50 -16.51
C ARG A 237 3.77 5.85 -16.16
N MET A 238 4.00 6.94 -15.43
CA MET A 238 5.33 7.32 -14.96
C MET A 238 5.93 6.23 -14.07
N ILE A 239 5.17 5.72 -13.09
CA ILE A 239 5.61 4.64 -12.20
C ILE A 239 6.02 3.40 -13.02
N VAL A 240 5.15 2.98 -13.94
CA VAL A 240 5.45 1.83 -14.81
C VAL A 240 6.74 2.09 -15.60
N GLN A 241 6.93 3.28 -16.17
CA GLN A 241 8.15 3.59 -16.91
C GLN A 241 9.40 3.51 -16.03
N LEU A 242 9.36 4.05 -14.81
CA LEU A 242 10.47 3.97 -13.85
C LEU A 242 10.80 2.52 -13.49
N MET A 243 9.79 1.73 -13.12
CA MET A 243 9.99 0.31 -12.78
C MET A 243 10.58 -0.50 -13.95
N ILE A 244 10.19 -0.18 -15.18
CA ILE A 244 10.73 -0.84 -16.38
C ILE A 244 12.19 -0.45 -16.61
N GLN A 245 12.54 0.83 -16.47
CA GLN A 245 13.92 1.28 -16.60
C GLN A 245 14.82 0.62 -15.55
N ASP A 246 14.37 0.54 -14.30
CA ASP A 246 15.09 -0.13 -13.22
C ASP A 246 15.26 -1.62 -13.48
N SER A 247 14.23 -2.30 -14.01
CA SER A 247 14.34 -3.72 -14.40
C SER A 247 15.41 -3.98 -15.46
N LYS A 248 15.63 -3.02 -16.38
CA LYS A 248 16.69 -3.08 -17.40
C LYS A 248 18.06 -2.79 -16.81
N ARG A 249 18.16 -1.82 -15.89
CA ARG A 249 19.40 -1.48 -15.17
C ARG A 249 19.87 -2.60 -14.24
N ALA A 250 18.95 -3.28 -13.56
CA ALA A 250 19.26 -4.43 -12.71
C ALA A 250 19.87 -5.61 -13.49
N LYS A 251 19.54 -5.77 -14.78
CA LYS A 251 20.20 -6.75 -15.67
C LYS A 251 21.63 -6.35 -16.07
N ILE A 252 22.04 -5.10 -15.84
CA ILE A 252 23.38 -4.57 -16.16
C ILE A 252 24.32 -4.62 -14.94
N GLY A 253 23.90 -5.23 -13.82
CA GLY A 253 24.84 -5.58 -12.73
C GLY A 253 25.13 -4.46 -11.72
N PHE A 254 24.20 -3.54 -11.50
CA PHE A 254 24.28 -2.62 -10.35
C PHE A 254 23.62 -3.26 -9.12
N LYS A 255 24.44 -3.68 -8.14
CA LYS A 255 24.00 -4.29 -6.88
C LYS A 255 23.42 -3.28 -5.85
N ASP A 256 23.57 -1.97 -6.07
CA ASP A 256 23.42 -0.98 -5.00
C ASP A 256 22.25 0.02 -5.14
N LEU A 257 21.25 -0.27 -5.98
CA LEU A 257 20.05 0.59 -6.13
C LEU A 257 18.74 -0.12 -5.77
N LYS A 258 18.80 -1.05 -4.80
CA LYS A 258 17.67 -1.94 -4.46
C LYS A 258 16.77 -1.46 -3.32
N SER A 259 17.02 -0.32 -2.67
CA SER A 259 16.33 0.01 -1.40
C SER A 259 15.29 1.13 -1.46
N ASP A 260 15.37 2.14 -2.34
CA ASP A 260 14.69 3.40 -1.98
C ASP A 260 13.41 3.71 -2.77
N ILE A 261 13.27 3.25 -4.02
CA ILE A 261 12.11 3.62 -4.86
C ILE A 261 11.01 2.53 -4.86
N ASN A 262 11.34 1.28 -4.50
CA ASN A 262 10.51 0.12 -4.84
C ASN A 262 9.57 -0.43 -3.75
N SER A 263 9.68 0.02 -2.48
CA SER A 263 8.81 -0.43 -1.39
C SER A 263 7.90 0.68 -0.86
N TYR A 264 8.45 1.89 -0.66
CA TYR A 264 7.76 2.98 0.02
C TYR A 264 6.64 3.62 -0.81
N HIS A 265 6.92 3.93 -2.07
CA HIS A 265 5.91 4.52 -2.95
C HIS A 265 4.85 3.52 -3.40
N LEU A 266 5.18 2.23 -3.52
CA LEU A 266 4.22 1.20 -3.92
C LEU A 266 3.22 0.87 -2.82
N GLY A 267 3.65 0.83 -1.55
CA GLY A 267 2.71 0.77 -0.42
C GLY A 267 1.71 1.94 -0.44
N PHE A 268 2.21 3.15 -0.67
CA PHE A 268 1.41 4.37 -0.82
C PHE A 268 0.47 4.32 -2.03
N ILE A 269 0.89 3.74 -3.16
CA ILE A 269 0.06 3.52 -4.35
C ILE A 269 -1.01 2.46 -4.09
N VAL A 270 -0.73 1.39 -3.33
CA VAL A 270 -1.74 0.35 -3.04
C VAL A 270 -2.82 0.86 -2.08
N THR A 271 -2.47 1.70 -1.11
CA THR A 271 -3.44 2.27 -0.14
C THR A 271 -4.20 3.48 -0.66
N ASN A 272 -3.56 4.39 -1.40
CA ASN A 272 -4.02 5.78 -1.47
C ASN A 272 -4.46 6.26 -2.85
N LEU A 273 -4.82 5.36 -3.78
CA LEU A 273 -5.37 5.73 -5.10
C LEU A 273 -6.65 6.58 -5.02
N LYS A 274 -7.36 6.61 -3.89
CA LYS A 274 -8.50 7.51 -3.67
C LYS A 274 -8.11 8.95 -3.32
N GLY A 275 -6.87 9.21 -2.88
CA GLY A 275 -6.40 10.53 -2.42
C GLY A 275 -5.79 11.42 -3.51
N ILE A 276 -5.64 10.91 -4.74
CA ILE A 276 -5.01 11.65 -5.87
C ILE A 276 -6.05 12.41 -6.72
N SER A 277 -7.35 12.28 -6.40
CA SER A 277 -8.40 13.11 -6.97
C SER A 277 -8.69 14.32 -6.07
N VAL A 278 -7.84 15.34 -6.16
CA VAL A 278 -8.17 16.74 -5.82
C VAL A 278 -7.61 17.63 -6.93
#